data_AF-A0A969GFZ1-F1
#
_entry.id   AF-A0A969GFZ1-F1
#
_cell.length_a   1.000
_cell.length_b   1.000
_cell.length_c   1.000
_cell.angle_alpha   90.00
_cell.angle_beta   90.00
_cell.angle_gamma   90.00
#
_symmetry.space_group_name_H-M   'P 1'
#
loop_
_entity.id
_entity.type
_entity.pdbx_description
1 polymer ?
#
loop_
_entity_poly.entity_id
_entity_poly.type
_entity_poly.pdbx_seq_one_letter_code
_entity_poly.pdbx_strand_id
1 'polypeptide(L)'
;MDDLELLEKYEPVLRFAKSERFFPMAVEPYLEWCHFFPSGAQGATELFSHLNEPLIYKIGSLNSEQYFLRFVNKTLNDFDAWIWLGALSLVGWVAAWFLGGAIVLEIAIGISLVAALILFMLASPIRLRIIPAVLGVIFFIILAFIPVRFFFGEIPYISLAVEYFVLLPIYLIFVFYLLMRTLKFYIEKVLPEGPGLAMDMLSQATEKIAQESYAQYRQILEKHEQPVYYGRVVNETDKEENNWTILQYHFFYAFNDWRLAANGMNHHEGDWEMVAVYLKNNKPYALLLSQHGAGNIEPWESVIKAVDKEEKETTHPVVYAALGSHANYSKPDVIRSPSMYTPGRLQRFLFWFDGLVHYLFLLFNPNQKARQIALKELQAMQTNFLAEDAFVYLKDEADHYIVSLPLEIASGDGLRVGFQGDNLKERVLKSSSYLKRIMSDRGVSRPKVKEWRRVLLNPEPDWVQYKGLWGVKSLLTEESGPPGPKWDRIKKNQSGVKQRVRWSKPLSWLAELEKLKH
;
A
#
# COMPACT_ATOMS: atom_id res chain seq x y z
N MET A 1 -22.26 -10.20 -35.23
CA MET A 1 -22.15 -9.58 -33.91
C MET A 1 -20.80 -8.91 -33.89
N ASP A 2 -20.78 -7.60 -33.70
CA ASP A 2 -19.53 -6.84 -33.57
C ASP A 2 -18.84 -7.16 -32.22
N ASP A 3 -17.55 -6.88 -32.10
CA ASP A 3 -16.77 -7.14 -30.87
C ASP A 3 -17.40 -6.46 -29.66
N LEU A 4 -17.92 -5.24 -29.81
CA LEU A 4 -18.58 -4.51 -28.74
C LEU A 4 -19.90 -5.16 -28.31
N GLU A 5 -20.71 -5.64 -29.26
CA GLU A 5 -21.96 -6.35 -28.97
C GLU A 5 -21.68 -7.68 -28.26
N LEU A 6 -20.59 -8.35 -28.63
CA LEU A 6 -20.19 -9.61 -28.00
C LEU A 6 -19.70 -9.39 -26.57
N LEU A 7 -18.92 -8.32 -26.33
CA LEU A 7 -18.52 -7.89 -24.99
C LEU A 7 -19.73 -7.48 -24.15
N GLU A 8 -20.68 -6.73 -24.70
CA GLU A 8 -21.91 -6.35 -24.00
C GLU A 8 -22.72 -7.58 -23.60
N LYS A 9 -22.87 -8.56 -24.50
CA LYS A 9 -23.62 -9.80 -24.23
C LYS A 9 -23.10 -10.56 -23.00
N TYR A 10 -21.78 -10.59 -22.78
CA TYR A 10 -21.17 -11.34 -21.68
C TYR A 10 -20.54 -10.41 -20.63
N GLU A 11 -20.95 -9.13 -20.57
CA GLU A 11 -20.33 -8.17 -19.65
C GLU A 11 -20.55 -8.59 -18.19
N PRO A 12 -19.50 -8.54 -17.34
CA PRO A 12 -19.60 -8.97 -15.96
C PRO A 12 -20.39 -7.98 -15.11
N VAL A 13 -21.07 -8.52 -14.11
CA VAL A 13 -21.65 -7.75 -13.01
C VAL A 13 -20.70 -7.81 -11.82
N LEU A 14 -20.12 -6.67 -11.43
CA LEU A 14 -19.27 -6.60 -10.25
C LEU A 14 -20.07 -6.29 -8.99
N ARG A 15 -19.83 -7.07 -7.94
CA ARG A 15 -20.38 -6.95 -6.59
C ARG A 15 -19.27 -6.50 -5.64
N PHE A 16 -19.47 -5.36 -4.99
CA PHE A 16 -18.52 -4.77 -4.04
C PHE A 16 -19.04 -4.86 -2.61
N ALA A 17 -18.13 -4.83 -1.64
CA ALA A 17 -18.47 -4.71 -0.24
C ALA A 17 -19.07 -3.33 0.08
N LYS A 18 -19.92 -3.23 1.13
CA LYS A 18 -20.57 -1.97 1.53
C LYS A 18 -19.57 -0.84 1.82
N SER A 19 -18.42 -1.20 2.38
CA SER A 19 -17.33 -0.31 2.78
C SER A 19 -16.30 -0.03 1.68
N GLU A 20 -16.51 -0.51 0.45
CA GLU A 20 -15.61 -0.25 -0.68
C GLU A 20 -15.56 1.25 -1.02
N ARG A 21 -14.35 1.76 -1.24
CA ARG A 21 -14.06 3.17 -1.52
C ARG A 21 -13.72 3.42 -2.97
N PHE A 22 -13.09 2.45 -3.64
CA PHE A 22 -12.59 2.62 -4.99
C PHE A 22 -13.36 1.70 -5.94
N PHE A 23 -13.86 2.29 -7.03
CA PHE A 23 -14.60 1.58 -8.07
C PHE A 23 -13.90 1.77 -9.43
N PRO A 24 -14.13 0.86 -10.39
CA PRO A 24 -13.51 0.94 -11.70
C PRO A 24 -13.76 2.30 -12.36
N MET A 25 -12.71 2.90 -12.91
CA MET A 25 -12.77 4.22 -13.52
C MET A 25 -11.99 4.27 -14.84
N ALA A 26 -12.22 5.34 -15.61
CA ALA A 26 -11.39 5.66 -16.76
C ALA A 26 -9.96 5.94 -16.31
N VAL A 27 -8.98 5.54 -17.12
CA VAL A 27 -7.55 5.79 -16.93
C VAL A 27 -7.23 7.28 -17.12
N GLU A 28 -7.90 7.93 -18.06
CA GLU A 28 -7.55 9.29 -18.50
C GLU A 28 -7.63 10.30 -17.35
N PRO A 29 -8.72 10.36 -16.54
CA PRO A 29 -8.77 11.24 -15.38
C PRO A 29 -7.75 10.89 -14.30
N TYR A 30 -7.30 9.65 -14.18
CA TYR A 30 -6.23 9.30 -13.24
C TYR A 30 -4.89 9.89 -13.71
N LEU A 31 -4.59 9.77 -15.00
CA LEU A 31 -3.35 10.31 -15.57
C LEU A 31 -3.28 11.84 -15.52
N GLU A 32 -4.41 12.54 -15.61
CA GLU A 32 -4.47 14.00 -15.45
C GLU A 32 -4.02 14.47 -14.05
N TRP A 33 -4.22 13.64 -13.03
CA TRP A 33 -3.81 13.92 -11.65
C TRP A 33 -2.42 13.39 -11.32
N CYS A 34 -1.90 12.46 -12.12
CA CYS A 34 -0.60 11.86 -11.87
C CYS A 34 0.56 12.78 -12.24
N HIS A 35 1.58 12.76 -11.38
CA HIS A 35 2.92 13.19 -11.77
C HIS A 35 3.74 11.98 -12.18
N PHE A 36 4.74 12.23 -13.01
CA PHE A 36 5.55 11.21 -13.64
C PHE A 36 7.00 11.34 -13.20
N PHE A 37 7.60 10.24 -12.73
CA PHE A 37 8.94 10.24 -12.16
C PHE A 37 9.83 9.12 -12.72
N PRO A 38 11.11 9.41 -13.02
CA PRO A 38 12.07 8.38 -13.35
C PRO A 38 12.49 7.62 -12.10
N SER A 39 12.65 6.31 -12.23
CA SER A 39 13.15 5.40 -11.18
C SER A 39 14.58 4.90 -11.44
N GLY A 40 15.21 5.34 -12.52
CA GLY A 40 16.57 4.97 -12.91
C GLY A 40 17.16 5.87 -14.00
N ALA A 41 18.44 5.67 -14.30
CA ALA A 41 19.22 6.58 -15.16
C ALA A 41 18.71 6.64 -16.61
N GLN A 42 18.21 5.53 -17.17
CA GLN A 42 17.65 5.53 -18.52
C GLN A 42 16.36 6.35 -18.59
N GLY A 43 15.49 6.19 -17.59
CA GLY A 43 14.26 6.98 -17.50
C GLY A 43 14.54 8.48 -17.27
N ALA A 44 15.58 8.82 -16.51
CA ALA A 44 15.98 10.21 -16.33
C ALA A 44 16.42 10.87 -17.66
N THR A 45 17.18 10.15 -18.50
CA THR A 45 17.65 10.67 -19.80
C THR A 45 16.50 10.85 -20.80
N GLU A 46 15.58 9.88 -20.89
CA GLU A 46 14.41 9.96 -21.78
C GLU A 46 13.34 10.96 -21.29
N LEU A 47 13.32 11.31 -19.99
CA LEU A 47 12.47 12.39 -19.49
C LEU A 47 12.80 13.75 -20.15
N PHE A 48 14.09 14.05 -20.37
CA PHE A 48 14.54 15.32 -20.94
C PHE A 48 14.07 15.54 -22.38
N SER A 49 13.87 14.49 -23.18
CA SER A 49 13.43 14.62 -24.58
C SER A 49 11.94 14.94 -24.72
N HIS A 50 11.16 14.87 -23.64
CA HIS A 50 9.70 14.99 -23.66
C HIS A 50 9.18 15.91 -22.54
N LEU A 51 9.91 16.97 -22.17
CA LEU A 51 9.56 17.84 -21.04
C LEU A 51 8.29 18.69 -21.26
N ASN A 52 7.93 18.95 -22.53
CA ASN A 52 6.87 19.92 -22.88
C ASN A 52 5.53 19.28 -23.27
N GLU A 53 5.39 17.95 -23.17
CA GLU A 53 4.18 17.22 -23.55
C GLU A 53 3.36 16.83 -22.30
N PRO A 54 2.03 17.00 -22.31
CA PRO A 54 1.17 16.48 -21.24
C PRO A 54 1.31 14.96 -21.10
N LEU A 55 1.28 14.45 -19.86
CA LEU A 55 1.53 13.04 -19.56
C LEU A 55 0.68 12.08 -20.41
N ILE A 56 -0.59 12.41 -20.64
CA ILE A 56 -1.52 11.57 -21.41
C ILE A 56 -1.06 11.29 -22.84
N TYR A 57 -0.36 12.25 -23.48
CA TYR A 57 0.15 12.10 -24.85
C TYR A 57 1.55 11.48 -24.90
N LYS A 58 2.33 11.68 -23.83
CA LYS A 58 3.70 11.16 -23.70
C LYS A 58 3.74 9.70 -23.26
N ILE A 59 2.76 9.26 -22.45
CA ILE A 59 2.88 8.01 -21.69
C ILE A 59 3.10 6.76 -22.56
N GLY A 60 2.54 6.74 -23.78
CA GLY A 60 2.71 5.64 -24.73
C GLY A 60 3.99 5.68 -25.55
N SER A 61 4.67 6.83 -25.66
CA SER A 61 5.93 6.96 -26.39
C SER A 61 7.15 6.55 -25.57
N LEU A 62 6.96 6.36 -24.27
CA LEU A 62 8.02 5.98 -23.33
C LEU A 62 8.46 4.54 -23.57
N ASN A 63 9.72 4.36 -23.94
CA ASN A 63 10.28 3.06 -24.22
C ASN A 63 10.83 2.38 -22.97
N SER A 64 11.32 3.17 -22.01
CA SER A 64 11.87 2.66 -20.77
C SER A 64 10.79 2.22 -19.79
N GLU A 65 11.11 1.16 -19.06
CA GLU A 65 10.36 0.62 -17.94
C GLU A 65 10.68 1.30 -16.60
N GLN A 66 11.68 2.19 -16.58
CA GLN A 66 12.20 2.82 -15.36
C GLN A 66 11.39 4.06 -14.96
N TYR A 67 10.07 3.95 -14.93
CA TYR A 67 9.18 5.04 -14.51
C TYR A 67 8.13 4.59 -13.52
N PHE A 68 7.63 5.55 -12.75
CA PHE A 68 6.45 5.36 -11.93
C PHE A 68 5.55 6.59 -11.99
N LEU A 69 4.25 6.33 -11.91
CA LEU A 69 3.23 7.35 -11.72
C LEU A 69 3.05 7.63 -10.24
N ARG A 70 2.75 8.87 -9.89
CA ARG A 70 2.39 9.26 -8.53
C ARG A 70 1.05 9.99 -8.56
N PHE A 71 0.05 9.41 -7.92
CA PHE A 71 -1.29 9.98 -7.83
C PHE A 71 -1.37 11.03 -6.71
N VAL A 72 -0.83 10.74 -5.52
CA VAL A 72 -0.83 11.68 -4.40
C VAL A 72 0.39 12.60 -4.45
N ASN A 73 0.20 13.78 -5.04
CA ASN A 73 1.26 14.75 -5.30
C ASN A 73 1.41 15.85 -4.24
N LYS A 74 0.51 15.94 -3.27
CA LYS A 74 0.68 16.86 -2.15
C LYS A 74 1.97 16.50 -1.41
N THR A 75 2.81 17.51 -1.19
CA THR A 75 3.84 17.42 -0.17
C THR A 75 3.14 17.08 1.13
N LEU A 76 3.52 15.96 1.76
CA LEU A 76 3.07 15.66 3.12
C LEU A 76 3.66 16.79 3.97
N ASN A 77 2.87 17.84 4.21
CA ASN A 77 3.33 19.12 4.72
C ASN A 77 3.90 18.99 6.14
N ASP A 78 5.21 18.81 6.20
CA ASP A 78 6.05 19.29 7.30
C ASP A 78 6.83 20.56 6.88
N PHE A 79 6.66 21.05 5.64
CA PHE A 79 7.54 22.04 4.99
C PHE A 79 7.35 23.50 5.47
N ASP A 80 6.15 23.91 5.89
CA ASP A 80 5.88 25.31 6.27
C ASP A 80 6.65 25.75 7.52
N ALA A 81 6.82 24.86 8.49
CA ALA A 81 7.57 25.15 9.71
C ALA A 81 9.08 25.35 9.43
N TRP A 82 9.63 24.66 8.44
CA TRP A 82 11.03 24.81 8.01
C TRP A 82 11.29 26.15 7.31
N ILE A 83 10.36 26.58 6.45
CA ILE A 83 10.47 27.86 5.71
C ILE A 83 10.45 29.03 6.70
N TRP A 84 9.49 29.06 7.62
CA TRP A 84 9.37 30.13 8.61
C TRP A 84 10.53 30.15 9.60
N LEU A 85 11.03 28.98 10.01
CA LEU A 85 12.22 28.90 10.84
C LEU A 85 13.45 29.47 10.13
N GLY A 86 13.64 29.14 8.85
CA GLY A 86 14.74 29.66 8.04
C GLY A 86 14.69 31.19 7.90
N ALA A 87 13.52 31.74 7.59
CA ALA A 87 13.32 33.19 7.46
C ALA A 87 13.58 33.94 8.78
N LEU A 88 13.03 33.47 9.90
CA LEU A 88 13.22 34.09 11.21
C LEU A 88 14.66 33.98 11.71
N SER A 89 15.33 32.85 11.43
CA SER A 89 16.75 32.67 11.77
C SER A 89 17.63 33.68 11.03
N LEU A 90 17.39 33.89 9.74
CA LEU A 90 18.18 34.82 8.93
C LEU A 90 18.03 36.28 9.40
N VAL A 91 16.80 36.70 9.73
CA VAL A 91 16.54 38.01 10.33
C VAL A 91 17.23 38.15 11.70
N GLY A 92 17.15 37.11 12.53
CA GLY A 92 17.81 37.07 13.84
C GLY A 92 19.33 37.15 13.74
N TRP A 93 19.95 36.47 12.76
CA TRP A 93 21.40 36.51 12.54
C TRP A 93 21.87 37.90 12.11
N VAL A 94 21.14 38.54 11.19
CA VAL A 94 21.45 39.92 10.75
C VAL A 94 21.35 40.87 11.94
N ALA A 95 20.29 40.81 12.74
CA ALA A 95 20.14 41.64 13.93
C ALA A 95 21.24 41.37 14.98
N ALA A 96 21.60 40.10 15.21
CA ALA A 96 22.65 39.69 16.14
C ALA A 96 24.03 40.21 15.73
N TRP A 97 24.36 40.15 14.44
CA TRP A 97 25.59 40.72 13.89
C TRP A 97 25.68 42.22 14.11
N PHE A 98 24.60 42.96 13.82
CA PHE A 98 24.57 44.41 13.96
C PHE A 98 24.57 44.90 15.41
N LEU A 99 23.94 44.17 16.34
CA LEU A 99 23.78 44.61 17.73
C LEU A 99 24.88 44.11 18.67
N GLY A 100 25.54 43.00 18.36
CA GLY A 100 26.46 42.35 19.29
C GLY A 100 27.72 41.74 18.67
N GLY A 101 27.96 41.94 17.36
CA GLY A 101 29.15 41.45 16.67
C GLY A 101 29.23 39.92 16.56
N ALA A 102 30.43 39.41 16.29
CA ALA A 102 30.64 38.00 15.94
C ALA A 102 30.21 37.01 17.04
N ILE A 103 30.44 37.34 18.32
CA ILE A 103 30.09 36.48 19.45
C ILE A 103 28.57 36.31 19.57
N VAL A 104 27.81 37.39 19.39
CA VAL A 104 26.33 37.34 19.48
C VAL A 104 25.73 36.66 18.25
N LEU A 105 26.36 36.81 17.08
CA LEU A 105 26.00 36.06 15.88
C LEU A 105 26.19 34.54 16.07
N GLU A 106 27.31 34.10 16.64
CA GLU A 106 27.55 32.67 16.91
C GLU A 106 26.49 32.06 17.83
N ILE A 107 26.07 32.78 18.88
CA ILE A 107 25.00 32.36 19.77
C ILE A 107 23.66 32.26 19.01
N ALA A 108 23.33 33.25 18.17
CA ALA A 108 22.11 33.25 17.38
C ALA A 108 22.05 32.09 16.37
N ILE A 109 23.17 31.75 15.73
CA ILE A 109 23.29 30.58 14.86
C ILE A 109 23.08 29.29 15.65
N GLY A 110 23.67 29.17 16.84
CA GLY A 110 23.47 28.03 17.72
C GLY A 110 21.99 27.81 18.10
N ILE A 111 21.28 28.88 18.48
CA ILE A 111 19.85 28.82 18.82
C ILE A 111 19.01 28.38 17.61
N SER A 112 19.29 28.92 16.42
CA SER A 112 18.61 28.54 15.17
C SER A 112 18.80 27.05 14.83
N LEU A 113 20.00 26.52 15.02
CA LEU A 113 20.30 25.10 14.80
C LEU A 113 19.57 24.20 15.80
N VAL A 114 19.47 24.61 17.07
CA VAL A 114 18.71 23.88 18.09
C VAL A 114 17.22 23.90 17.78
N ALA A 115 16.67 25.05 17.38
CA ALA A 115 15.28 25.17 16.97
C ALA A 115 14.97 24.31 15.73
N ALA A 116 15.89 24.26 14.76
CA ALA A 116 15.81 23.39 13.58
C ALA A 116 15.80 21.91 13.97
N LEU A 117 16.66 21.52 14.91
CA LEU A 117 16.71 20.17 15.43
C LEU A 117 15.41 19.81 16.16
N ILE A 118 14.85 20.72 16.96
CA ILE A 118 13.57 20.51 17.66
C ILE A 118 12.42 20.35 16.67
N LEU A 119 12.33 21.19 15.65
CA LEU A 119 11.32 21.07 14.60
C LEU A 119 11.49 19.78 13.78
N PHE A 120 12.74 19.41 13.47
CA PHE A 120 13.06 18.12 12.87
C PHE A 120 12.60 16.95 13.74
N MET A 121 12.77 17.05 15.06
CA MET A 121 12.33 16.06 16.02
C MET A 121 10.81 16.04 16.20
N LEU A 122 10.11 17.19 16.13
CA LEU A 122 8.65 17.30 16.29
C LEU A 122 7.86 16.85 15.05
N ALA A 123 8.44 17.00 13.86
CA ALA A 123 7.86 16.51 12.60
C ALA A 123 7.63 15.00 12.60
N SER A 124 8.30 14.27 13.50
CA SER A 124 8.06 12.85 13.67
C SER A 124 8.23 12.45 15.13
N PRO A 125 7.20 11.88 15.80
CA PRO A 125 7.28 11.36 17.17
C PRO A 125 8.45 10.39 17.41
N ILE A 126 9.04 9.90 16.33
CA ILE A 126 10.10 8.90 16.26
C ILE A 126 11.49 9.53 16.28
N ARG A 127 11.65 10.66 15.61
CA ARG A 127 12.88 11.48 15.70
C ARG A 127 13.04 12.01 17.12
N LEU A 128 11.94 12.37 17.77
CA LEU A 128 11.85 12.71 19.21
C LEU A 128 12.32 11.61 20.16
N ARG A 129 12.28 10.33 19.77
CA ARG A 129 12.71 9.19 20.62
C ARG A 129 14.13 8.71 20.32
N ILE A 130 14.51 8.66 19.04
CA ILE A 130 15.80 8.10 18.60
C ILE A 130 16.93 9.13 18.68
N ILE A 131 16.69 10.36 18.23
CA ILE A 131 17.76 11.36 18.09
C ILE A 131 18.30 11.81 19.47
N PRO A 132 17.47 12.09 20.49
CA PRO A 132 17.99 12.40 21.82
C PRO A 132 18.81 11.27 22.44
N ALA A 133 18.45 10.02 22.17
CA ALA A 133 19.19 8.85 22.66
C ALA A 133 20.54 8.67 21.95
N VAL A 134 20.57 8.82 20.61
CA VAL A 134 21.81 8.79 19.82
C VAL A 134 22.72 9.95 20.18
N LEU A 135 22.17 11.16 20.36
CA LEU A 135 22.92 12.32 20.84
C LEU A 135 23.45 12.11 22.26
N GLY A 136 22.70 11.44 23.14
CA GLY A 136 23.17 11.04 24.47
C GLY A 136 24.35 10.07 24.42
N VAL A 137 24.29 9.05 23.56
CA VAL A 137 25.41 8.11 23.36
C VAL A 137 26.64 8.82 22.81
N ILE A 138 26.47 9.67 21.78
CA ILE A 138 27.56 10.47 21.20
C ILE A 138 28.13 11.43 22.26
N PHE A 139 27.29 12.08 23.06
CA PHE A 139 27.71 12.97 24.14
C PHE A 139 28.61 12.26 25.16
N PHE A 140 28.24 11.06 25.62
CA PHE A 140 29.07 10.31 26.56
C PHE A 140 30.36 9.74 25.93
N ILE A 141 30.34 9.42 24.64
CA ILE A 141 31.55 9.05 23.89
C ILE A 141 32.50 10.26 23.80
N ILE A 142 31.99 11.44 23.46
CA ILE A 142 32.78 12.67 23.39
C ILE A 142 33.34 13.05 24.78
N LEU A 143 32.52 12.90 25.83
CA LEU A 143 32.95 13.04 27.23
C LEU A 143 33.99 12.01 27.66
N ALA A 144 34.16 10.88 26.98
CA ALA A 144 35.28 9.98 27.25
C ALA A 144 36.59 10.53 26.65
N PHE A 145 36.52 11.28 25.55
CA PHE A 145 37.69 11.81 24.83
C PHE A 145 38.18 13.18 25.32
N ILE A 146 37.27 14.11 25.66
CA ILE A 146 37.61 15.47 26.15
C ILE A 146 38.45 15.48 27.45
N PRO A 147 38.21 14.62 28.45
CA PRO A 147 38.95 14.61 29.71
C PRO A 147 40.30 13.92 29.59
N VAL A 148 40.46 12.95 28.68
CA VAL A 148 41.80 12.47 28.30
C VAL A 148 42.67 13.65 27.84
N ARG A 149 42.07 14.66 27.20
CA ARG A 149 42.72 15.96 26.93
C ARG A 149 42.90 16.86 28.16
N PHE A 150 41.98 16.86 29.11
CA PHE A 150 42.10 17.60 30.39
C PHE A 150 43.27 17.08 31.24
N PHE A 151 43.46 15.76 31.31
CA PHE A 151 44.59 15.10 31.99
C PHE A 151 45.96 15.31 31.30
N PHE A 152 45.99 15.91 30.09
CA PHE A 152 47.24 16.35 29.43
C PHE A 152 47.68 17.77 29.84
N GLY A 153 46.88 18.50 30.62
CA GLY A 153 47.25 19.80 31.21
C GLY A 153 47.81 19.63 32.62
N GLU A 154 48.81 20.43 33.00
CA GLU A 154 49.37 20.38 34.36
C GLU A 154 48.36 20.92 35.39
N ILE A 155 47.90 20.06 36.31
CA ILE A 155 47.09 20.49 37.45
C ILE A 155 48.03 20.79 38.63
N PRO A 156 48.17 22.05 39.06
CA PRO A 156 49.01 22.36 40.21
C PRO A 156 48.45 21.69 41.48
N TYR A 157 49.36 21.21 42.33
CA TYR A 157 49.09 20.56 43.64
C TYR A 157 48.63 19.10 43.62
N ILE A 158 48.51 18.45 42.45
CA ILE A 158 48.27 17.00 42.34
C ILE A 158 49.47 16.37 41.63
N SER A 159 50.00 15.25 42.17
CA SER A 159 51.11 14.57 41.52
C SER A 159 50.62 13.85 40.26
N LEU A 160 51.44 13.86 39.21
CA LEU A 160 51.17 13.17 37.95
C LEU A 160 50.82 11.68 38.19
N ALA A 161 51.46 11.05 39.18
CA ALA A 161 51.16 9.68 39.57
C ALA A 161 49.73 9.52 40.12
N VAL A 162 49.25 10.42 40.98
CA VAL A 162 47.88 10.37 41.51
C VAL A 162 46.86 10.68 40.41
N GLU A 163 47.18 11.63 39.54
CA GLU A 163 46.32 12.01 38.43
C GLU A 163 46.08 10.85 37.44
N TYR A 164 47.15 10.16 37.02
CA TYR A 164 47.06 9.09 36.03
C TYR A 164 46.75 7.71 36.60
N PHE A 165 47.24 7.37 37.80
CA PHE A 165 47.03 6.04 38.40
C PHE A 165 45.78 5.97 39.29
N VAL A 166 45.20 7.11 39.69
CA VAL A 166 44.02 7.13 40.58
C VAL A 166 42.85 7.87 39.96
N LEU A 167 43.01 9.14 39.58
CA LEU A 167 41.88 9.97 39.13
C LEU A 167 41.38 9.60 37.73
N LEU A 168 42.29 9.39 36.76
CA LEU A 168 41.93 8.98 35.40
C LEU A 168 41.19 7.62 35.38
N PRO A 169 41.63 6.56 36.10
CA PRO A 169 40.88 5.31 36.19
C PRO A 169 39.49 5.49 36.81
N ILE A 170 39.35 6.23 37.91
CA ILE A 170 38.05 6.49 38.55
C ILE A 170 37.12 7.22 37.57
N TYR A 171 37.64 8.24 36.88
CA TYR A 171 36.90 9.00 35.89
C TYR A 171 36.44 8.12 34.72
N LEU A 172 37.34 7.33 34.14
CA LEU A 172 37.02 6.41 33.03
C LEU A 172 35.99 5.36 33.45
N ILE A 173 36.09 4.82 34.67
CA ILE A 173 35.10 3.90 35.23
C ILE A 173 33.73 4.57 35.38
N PHE A 174 33.69 5.81 35.86
CA PHE A 174 32.45 6.56 36.01
C PHE A 174 31.79 6.90 34.67
N VAL A 175 32.56 7.36 33.67
CA VAL A 175 32.04 7.61 32.32
C VAL A 175 31.59 6.31 31.66
N PHE A 176 32.38 5.24 31.79
CA PHE A 176 32.00 3.92 31.28
C PHE A 176 30.70 3.43 31.92
N TYR A 177 30.52 3.60 33.22
CA TYR A 177 29.27 3.27 33.92
C TYR A 177 28.07 4.06 33.37
N LEU A 178 28.22 5.38 33.16
CA LEU A 178 27.15 6.21 32.59
C LEU A 178 26.85 5.85 31.13
N LEU A 179 27.87 5.56 30.32
CA LEU A 179 27.72 5.10 28.95
C LEU A 179 26.97 3.76 28.91
N MET A 180 27.38 2.80 29.74
CA MET A 180 26.73 1.50 29.85
C MET A 180 25.29 1.62 30.33
N ARG A 181 24.99 2.53 31.27
CA ARG A 181 23.62 2.79 31.73
C ARG A 181 22.75 3.41 30.63
N THR A 182 23.31 4.32 29.84
CA THR A 182 22.65 4.95 28.69
C THR A 182 22.40 3.94 27.57
N LEU A 183 23.39 3.10 27.27
CA LEU A 183 23.28 2.03 26.29
C LEU A 183 22.29 0.95 26.72
N LYS A 184 22.27 0.60 28.01
CA LYS A 184 21.29 -0.32 28.60
C LYS A 184 19.88 0.26 28.47
N PHE A 185 19.66 1.53 28.81
CA PHE A 185 18.37 2.19 28.58
C PHE A 185 17.96 2.16 27.11
N TYR A 186 18.90 2.40 26.18
CA TYR A 186 18.64 2.31 24.75
C TYR A 186 18.23 0.90 24.32
N ILE A 187 18.97 -0.13 24.74
CA ILE A 187 18.70 -1.55 24.40
C ILE A 187 17.40 -2.05 25.03
N GLU A 188 17.06 -1.60 26.23
CA GLU A 188 15.89 -2.09 26.97
C GLU A 188 14.60 -1.33 26.69
N LYS A 189 14.69 -0.05 26.30
CA LYS A 189 13.52 0.84 26.15
C LYS A 189 13.33 1.41 24.75
N VAL A 190 14.37 1.51 23.92
CA VAL A 190 14.28 2.17 22.61
C VAL A 190 14.43 1.17 21.46
N LEU A 191 15.43 0.29 21.52
CA LEU A 191 15.70 -0.75 20.53
C LEU A 191 14.53 -1.76 20.34
N PRO A 192 13.82 -2.21 21.40
CA PRO A 192 12.70 -3.14 21.26
C PRO A 192 11.47 -2.49 20.63
N GLU A 193 11.31 -1.17 20.78
CA GLU A 193 10.27 -0.39 20.11
C GLU A 193 10.64 -0.05 18.65
N GLY A 194 11.91 -0.15 18.27
CA GLY A 194 12.47 0.30 17.00
C GLY A 194 11.78 -0.24 15.74
N PRO A 195 11.50 -1.54 15.64
CA PRO A 195 10.80 -2.06 14.47
C PRO A 195 9.28 -1.80 14.55
N GLY A 196 8.70 -1.59 15.74
CA GLY A 196 7.33 -1.09 15.87
C GLY A 196 7.16 0.36 15.44
N LEU A 197 8.14 1.18 15.78
CA LEU A 197 8.27 2.56 15.33
C LEU A 197 8.38 2.67 13.80
N ALA A 198 9.23 1.83 13.17
CA ALA A 198 9.40 1.84 11.72
C ALA A 198 8.10 1.46 10.99
N MET A 199 7.35 0.50 11.53
CA MET A 199 6.05 0.10 10.99
C MET A 199 4.98 1.17 11.22
N ASP A 200 4.98 1.87 12.36
CA ASP A 200 4.09 3.02 12.58
C ASP A 200 4.37 4.17 11.61
N MET A 201 5.64 4.43 11.24
CA MET A 201 6.00 5.44 10.22
C MET A 201 5.46 5.08 8.85
N LEU A 202 5.68 3.83 8.44
CA LEU A 202 5.22 3.33 7.15
C LEU A 202 3.69 3.29 7.12
N SER A 203 3.05 2.85 8.21
CA SER A 203 1.60 2.80 8.37
C SER A 203 0.95 4.19 8.34
N GLN A 204 1.49 5.19 9.05
CA GLN A 204 0.91 6.55 9.04
C GLN A 204 1.09 7.24 7.69
N ALA A 205 2.24 7.05 7.04
CA ALA A 205 2.46 7.58 5.70
C ALA A 205 1.51 6.94 4.68
N THR A 206 1.36 5.61 4.73
CA THR A 206 0.47 4.88 3.82
C THR A 206 -1.01 5.17 4.08
N GLU A 207 -1.43 5.33 5.34
CA GLU A 207 -2.80 5.71 5.66
C GLU A 207 -3.14 7.12 5.18
N LYS A 208 -2.22 8.08 5.38
CA LYS A 208 -2.41 9.44 4.87
C LYS A 208 -2.47 9.46 3.34
N ILE A 209 -1.63 8.67 2.66
CA ILE A 209 -1.70 8.49 1.21
C ILE A 209 -3.07 7.90 0.81
N ALA A 210 -3.55 6.84 1.47
CA ALA A 210 -4.84 6.24 1.17
C ALA A 210 -6.01 7.23 1.36
N GLN A 211 -5.97 8.05 2.42
CA GLN A 211 -6.98 9.08 2.68
C GLN A 211 -6.97 10.18 1.60
N GLU A 212 -5.79 10.66 1.21
CA GLU A 212 -5.63 11.66 0.13
C GLU A 212 -6.03 11.09 -1.23
N SER A 213 -5.66 9.84 -1.54
CA SER A 213 -6.10 9.12 -2.74
C SER A 213 -7.62 9.03 -2.80
N TYR A 214 -8.28 8.71 -1.68
CA TYR A 214 -9.73 8.69 -1.60
C TYR A 214 -10.35 10.07 -1.83
N ALA A 215 -9.76 11.13 -1.28
CA ALA A 215 -10.23 12.50 -1.49
C ALA A 215 -10.11 12.94 -2.96
N GLN A 216 -9.01 12.59 -3.64
CA GLN A 216 -8.82 12.88 -5.07
C GLN A 216 -9.75 12.04 -5.94
N TYR A 217 -9.88 10.75 -5.66
CA TYR A 217 -10.80 9.85 -6.37
C TYR A 217 -12.25 10.35 -6.28
N ARG A 218 -12.69 10.83 -5.11
CA ARG A 218 -14.01 11.45 -4.96
C ARG A 218 -14.22 12.62 -5.92
N GLN A 219 -13.23 13.50 -6.08
CA GLN A 219 -13.32 14.65 -7.01
C GLN A 219 -13.39 14.21 -8.46
N ILE A 220 -12.67 13.14 -8.82
CA ILE A 220 -12.78 12.53 -10.15
C ILE A 220 -14.19 11.99 -10.35
N LEU A 221 -14.73 11.27 -9.37
CA LEU A 221 -16.06 10.65 -9.42
C LEU A 221 -17.20 11.67 -9.54
N GLU A 222 -17.03 12.89 -9.02
CA GLU A 222 -17.98 13.99 -9.20
C GLU A 222 -18.13 14.43 -10.67
N LYS A 223 -17.06 14.29 -11.46
CA LYS A 223 -17.03 14.64 -12.89
C LYS A 223 -17.23 13.43 -13.80
N HIS A 224 -16.72 12.28 -13.40
CA HIS A 224 -16.74 11.02 -14.12
C HIS A 224 -17.51 9.98 -13.30
N GLU A 225 -18.83 10.14 -13.28
CA GLU A 225 -19.71 9.39 -12.38
C GLU A 225 -20.01 7.94 -12.80
N GLN A 226 -19.57 7.54 -14.00
CA GLN A 226 -19.84 6.24 -14.59
C GLN A 226 -18.61 5.33 -14.49
N PRO A 227 -18.76 4.09 -13.96
CA PRO A 227 -17.68 3.13 -13.91
C PRO A 227 -17.32 2.62 -15.31
N VAL A 228 -16.05 2.29 -15.52
CA VAL A 228 -15.51 1.93 -16.85
C VAL A 228 -14.88 0.56 -16.82
N TYR A 229 -15.14 -0.22 -17.86
CA TYR A 229 -14.28 -1.36 -18.21
C TYR A 229 -13.67 -1.17 -19.59
N TYR A 230 -12.49 -1.75 -19.76
CA TYR A 230 -11.79 -1.82 -21.04
C TYR A 230 -11.90 -3.24 -21.59
N GLY A 231 -12.63 -3.40 -22.70
CA GLY A 231 -12.91 -4.67 -23.33
C GLY A 231 -11.93 -4.99 -24.44
N ARG A 232 -11.50 -6.24 -24.53
CA ARG A 232 -10.65 -6.76 -25.61
C ARG A 232 -11.16 -8.13 -26.07
N VAL A 233 -11.29 -8.30 -27.38
CA VAL A 233 -11.67 -9.59 -27.99
C VAL A 233 -10.43 -10.20 -28.64
N VAL A 234 -10.16 -11.46 -28.35
CA VAL A 234 -9.04 -12.22 -28.93
C VAL A 234 -9.56 -13.51 -29.51
N ASN A 235 -9.20 -13.79 -30.76
CA ASN A 235 -9.52 -15.05 -31.42
C ASN A 235 -8.26 -15.92 -31.53
N GLU A 236 -8.36 -17.16 -31.08
CA GLU A 236 -7.28 -18.16 -31.14
C GLU A 236 -7.84 -19.51 -31.62
N THR A 237 -6.98 -20.38 -32.14
CA THR A 237 -7.35 -21.76 -32.51
C THR A 237 -6.44 -22.72 -31.75
N ASP A 238 -7.01 -23.74 -31.12
CA ASP A 238 -6.24 -24.76 -30.42
C ASP A 238 -5.68 -25.84 -31.36
N LYS A 239 -4.92 -26.78 -30.80
CA LYS A 239 -4.33 -27.91 -31.56
C LYS A 239 -5.37 -28.89 -32.10
N GLU A 240 -6.59 -28.86 -31.57
CA GLU A 240 -7.72 -29.69 -31.99
C GLU A 240 -8.62 -28.94 -33.00
N GLU A 241 -8.15 -27.81 -33.54
CA GLU A 241 -8.87 -26.96 -34.48
C GLU A 241 -10.16 -26.35 -33.92
N ASN A 242 -10.33 -26.29 -32.60
CA ASN A 242 -11.43 -25.54 -32.00
C ASN A 242 -11.16 -24.04 -32.09
N ASN A 243 -12.20 -23.27 -32.42
CA ASN A 243 -12.14 -21.82 -32.44
C ASN A 243 -12.45 -21.25 -31.06
N TRP A 244 -11.55 -20.45 -30.53
CA TRP A 244 -11.68 -19.81 -29.24
C TRP A 244 -11.85 -18.31 -29.41
N THR A 245 -12.89 -17.75 -28.79
CA THR A 245 -13.08 -16.30 -28.67
C THR A 245 -13.01 -15.92 -27.19
N ILE A 246 -12.08 -15.05 -26.86
CA ILE A 246 -11.72 -14.70 -25.49
C ILE A 246 -12.09 -13.24 -25.27
N LEU A 247 -13.04 -13.02 -24.37
CA LEU A 247 -13.59 -11.71 -24.04
C LEU A 247 -12.94 -11.23 -22.74
N GLN A 248 -11.96 -10.34 -22.82
CA GLN A 248 -11.23 -9.81 -21.67
C GLN A 248 -11.83 -8.48 -21.24
N TYR A 249 -12.10 -8.34 -19.94
CA TYR A 249 -12.61 -7.12 -19.31
C TYR A 249 -11.58 -6.67 -18.29
N HIS A 250 -10.97 -5.50 -18.51
CA HIS A 250 -9.97 -4.91 -17.62
C HIS A 250 -10.58 -3.76 -16.81
N PHE A 251 -10.26 -3.73 -15.53
CA PHE A 251 -10.74 -2.71 -14.58
C PHE A 251 -9.57 -1.97 -13.99
N PHE A 252 -9.65 -0.64 -14.00
CA PHE A 252 -8.64 0.21 -13.38
C PHE A 252 -9.21 0.91 -12.15
N TYR A 253 -8.49 0.84 -11.03
CA TYR A 253 -8.82 1.52 -9.79
C TYR A 253 -7.74 2.55 -9.45
N ALA A 254 -8.13 3.70 -8.88
CA ALA A 254 -7.17 4.74 -8.52
C ALA A 254 -6.21 4.30 -7.39
N PHE A 255 -6.65 3.41 -6.51
CA PHE A 255 -5.88 3.01 -5.33
C PHE A 255 -6.37 1.66 -4.79
N ASN A 256 -5.44 0.87 -4.26
CA ASN A 256 -5.67 -0.36 -3.51
C ASN A 256 -5.44 -0.10 -2.02
N ASP A 257 -6.50 -0.16 -1.22
CA ASP A 257 -6.45 0.08 0.23
C ASP A 257 -6.56 -1.21 1.07
N TRP A 258 -6.18 -2.37 0.50
CA TRP A 258 -6.40 -3.70 1.08
C TRP A 258 -5.96 -3.84 2.55
N ARG A 259 -4.78 -3.32 2.91
CA ARG A 259 -4.29 -3.34 4.30
C ARG A 259 -5.19 -2.61 5.30
N LEU A 260 -5.82 -1.50 4.92
CA LEU A 260 -6.74 -0.71 5.78
C LEU A 260 -8.16 -1.26 5.72
N ALA A 261 -8.54 -1.82 4.59
CA ALA A 261 -9.91 -2.26 4.32
C ALA A 261 -10.21 -3.64 4.89
N ALA A 262 -9.25 -4.57 4.78
CA ALA A 262 -9.45 -5.98 5.12
C ALA A 262 -8.23 -6.65 5.77
N ASN A 263 -7.32 -5.87 6.39
CA ASN A 263 -6.06 -6.37 6.97
C ASN A 263 -5.20 -7.15 5.95
N GLY A 264 -5.26 -6.72 4.69
CA GLY A 264 -4.38 -7.21 3.64
C GLY A 264 -2.91 -6.88 3.84
N MET A 265 -2.06 -7.26 2.88
CA MET A 265 -0.62 -7.08 3.03
C MET A 265 -0.11 -5.70 2.62
N ASN A 266 -0.85 -4.95 1.81
CA ASN A 266 -0.31 -3.77 1.14
C ASN A 266 -1.33 -2.65 0.90
N HIS A 267 -0.76 -1.53 0.47
CA HIS A 267 -1.41 -0.39 -0.13
C HIS A 267 -0.63 0.01 -1.37
N HIS A 268 -1.31 0.39 -2.44
CA HIS A 268 -0.64 1.03 -3.57
C HIS A 268 -1.58 1.92 -4.36
N GLU A 269 -1.00 2.98 -4.91
CA GLU A 269 -1.65 3.77 -5.96
C GLU A 269 -1.78 2.93 -7.22
N GLY A 270 -2.86 3.13 -7.98
CA GLY A 270 -3.18 2.37 -9.18
C GLY A 270 -3.50 0.90 -8.91
N ASP A 271 -4.51 0.35 -9.57
CA ASP A 271 -4.76 -1.08 -9.54
C ASP A 271 -5.35 -1.58 -10.85
N TRP A 272 -4.91 -2.76 -11.30
CA TRP A 272 -5.34 -3.37 -12.56
C TRP A 272 -5.79 -4.80 -12.35
N GLU A 273 -7.10 -4.99 -12.45
CA GLU A 273 -7.76 -6.29 -12.35
C GLU A 273 -8.40 -6.68 -13.69
N MET A 274 -8.68 -7.98 -13.89
CA MET A 274 -9.37 -8.44 -15.08
C MET A 274 -10.20 -9.69 -14.87
N VAL A 275 -11.25 -9.81 -15.66
CA VAL A 275 -11.97 -11.10 -15.85
C VAL A 275 -11.99 -11.43 -17.33
N ALA A 276 -12.12 -12.71 -17.66
CA ALA A 276 -12.27 -13.12 -19.06
C ALA A 276 -13.30 -14.23 -19.25
N VAL A 277 -14.15 -14.09 -20.26
CA VAL A 277 -15.07 -15.15 -20.68
C VAL A 277 -14.47 -15.86 -21.88
N TYR A 278 -14.30 -17.17 -21.78
CA TYR A 278 -13.79 -18.01 -22.86
C TYR A 278 -14.96 -18.68 -23.56
N LEU A 279 -15.06 -18.48 -24.88
CA LEU A 279 -16.00 -19.16 -25.74
C LEU A 279 -15.24 -20.22 -26.55
N LYS A 280 -15.66 -21.48 -26.48
CA LYS A 280 -15.18 -22.58 -27.32
C LYS A 280 -16.23 -22.86 -28.40
N ASN A 281 -15.87 -22.70 -29.67
CA ASN A 281 -16.76 -22.85 -30.82
C ASN A 281 -18.07 -22.04 -30.66
N ASN A 282 -17.94 -20.76 -30.30
CA ASN A 282 -19.04 -19.82 -30.02
C ASN A 282 -19.95 -20.18 -28.83
N LYS A 283 -19.59 -21.16 -28.01
CA LYS A 283 -20.31 -21.52 -26.78
C LYS A 283 -19.47 -21.16 -25.56
N PRO A 284 -20.07 -20.59 -24.51
CA PRO A 284 -19.34 -20.24 -23.31
C PRO A 284 -18.79 -21.50 -22.62
N TYR A 285 -17.53 -21.41 -22.20
CA TYR A 285 -16.75 -22.55 -21.69
C TYR A 285 -16.33 -22.34 -20.24
N ALA A 286 -15.69 -21.20 -19.94
CA ALA A 286 -15.23 -20.87 -18.60
C ALA A 286 -15.20 -19.36 -18.37
N LEU A 287 -15.28 -18.98 -17.10
CA LEU A 287 -14.98 -17.64 -16.61
C LEU A 287 -13.63 -17.67 -15.89
N LEU A 288 -12.76 -16.74 -16.25
CA LEU A 288 -11.51 -16.49 -15.57
C LEU A 288 -11.64 -15.26 -14.66
N LEU A 289 -11.02 -15.36 -13.49
CA LEU A 289 -11.02 -14.34 -12.46
C LEU A 289 -9.57 -14.02 -12.06
N SER A 290 -9.13 -12.77 -12.20
CA SER A 290 -7.81 -12.36 -11.68
C SER A 290 -7.79 -12.38 -10.16
N GLN A 291 -6.71 -12.91 -9.59
CA GLN A 291 -6.46 -12.93 -8.15
C GLN A 291 -5.01 -12.57 -7.90
N HIS A 292 -4.72 -11.27 -7.83
CA HIS A 292 -3.36 -10.76 -7.67
C HIS A 292 -2.39 -11.29 -8.75
N GLY A 293 -1.29 -11.92 -8.34
CA GLY A 293 -0.32 -12.58 -9.22
C GLY A 293 -0.77 -13.93 -9.78
N ALA A 294 -1.96 -14.42 -9.38
CA ALA A 294 -2.57 -15.66 -9.82
C ALA A 294 -3.88 -15.40 -10.58
N GLY A 295 -4.52 -16.47 -11.03
CA GLY A 295 -5.87 -16.45 -11.57
C GLY A 295 -6.60 -17.70 -11.13
N ASN A 296 -7.92 -17.62 -11.10
CA ASN A 296 -8.79 -18.76 -10.90
C ASN A 296 -9.72 -18.91 -12.11
N ILE A 297 -10.21 -20.12 -12.34
CA ILE A 297 -11.20 -20.42 -13.38
C ILE A 297 -12.41 -21.08 -12.76
N GLU A 298 -13.59 -20.72 -13.27
CA GLU A 298 -14.85 -21.37 -12.94
C GLU A 298 -15.47 -21.89 -14.24
N PRO A 299 -15.83 -23.19 -14.31
CA PRO A 299 -16.57 -23.73 -15.45
C PRO A 299 -17.87 -22.95 -15.67
N TRP A 300 -18.23 -22.65 -16.91
CA TRP A 300 -19.35 -21.75 -17.20
C TRP A 300 -20.69 -22.19 -16.59
N GLU A 301 -20.91 -23.50 -16.50
CA GLU A 301 -22.11 -24.09 -15.89
C GLU A 301 -22.23 -23.75 -14.39
N SER A 302 -21.09 -23.63 -13.69
CA SER A 302 -21.04 -23.31 -12.26
C SER A 302 -21.00 -21.80 -11.95
N VAL A 303 -20.77 -20.97 -12.98
CA VAL A 303 -20.74 -19.51 -12.83
C VAL A 303 -22.12 -18.99 -12.46
N ILE A 304 -22.18 -18.18 -11.40
CA ILE A 304 -23.40 -17.46 -11.03
C ILE A 304 -23.63 -16.38 -12.09
N LYS A 305 -24.80 -16.39 -12.71
CA LYS A 305 -25.19 -15.43 -13.74
C LYS A 305 -26.28 -14.51 -13.21
N ALA A 306 -26.30 -13.26 -13.67
CA ALA A 306 -27.34 -12.31 -13.28
C ALA A 306 -28.69 -12.76 -13.86
N VAL A 307 -29.77 -12.46 -13.17
CA VAL A 307 -31.14 -12.72 -13.63
C VAL A 307 -31.78 -11.42 -14.09
N ASP A 308 -32.58 -11.47 -15.15
CA ASP A 308 -33.35 -10.31 -15.60
C ASP A 308 -34.58 -10.06 -14.70
N LYS A 309 -35.39 -9.06 -15.05
CA LYS A 309 -36.60 -8.70 -14.29
C LYS A 309 -37.72 -9.74 -14.40
N GLU A 310 -37.62 -10.68 -15.35
CA GLU A 310 -38.55 -11.79 -15.55
C GLU A 310 -38.05 -13.08 -14.89
N GLU A 311 -37.02 -12.99 -14.04
CA GLU A 311 -36.36 -14.11 -13.37
C GLU A 311 -35.68 -15.11 -14.30
N LYS A 312 -35.35 -14.71 -15.53
CA LYS A 312 -34.59 -15.54 -16.47
C LYS A 312 -33.10 -15.31 -16.28
N GLU A 313 -32.35 -16.41 -16.28
CA GLU A 313 -30.89 -16.36 -16.26
C GLU A 313 -30.34 -15.71 -17.54
N THR A 314 -29.42 -14.76 -17.36
CA THR A 314 -28.76 -14.04 -18.45
C THR A 314 -27.37 -14.60 -18.74
N THR A 315 -26.64 -13.99 -19.67
CA THR A 315 -25.25 -14.30 -19.98
C THR A 315 -24.23 -13.50 -19.18
N HIS A 316 -24.67 -12.62 -18.27
CA HIS A 316 -23.80 -11.74 -17.49
C HIS A 316 -23.26 -12.46 -16.24
N PRO A 317 -21.96 -12.79 -16.15
CA PRO A 317 -21.40 -13.45 -14.97
C PRO A 317 -21.35 -12.47 -13.78
N VAL A 318 -21.75 -12.96 -12.60
CA VAL A 318 -21.64 -12.22 -11.33
C VAL A 318 -20.26 -12.49 -10.73
N VAL A 319 -19.53 -11.42 -10.44
CA VAL A 319 -18.17 -11.45 -9.91
C VAL A 319 -18.12 -10.62 -8.64
N TYR A 320 -17.50 -11.16 -7.59
CA TYR A 320 -17.34 -10.50 -6.30
C TYR A 320 -15.92 -9.95 -6.20
N ALA A 321 -15.81 -8.62 -6.07
CA ALA A 321 -14.53 -7.95 -5.87
C ALA A 321 -14.18 -7.96 -4.38
N ALA A 322 -12.97 -8.39 -4.05
CA ALA A 322 -12.46 -8.38 -2.69
C ALA A 322 -12.19 -6.95 -2.21
N LEU A 323 -12.62 -6.68 -0.97
CA LEU A 323 -12.59 -5.36 -0.34
C LEU A 323 -11.17 -4.79 -0.28
N GLY A 324 -10.97 -3.67 -0.95
CA GLY A 324 -9.71 -2.91 -1.01
C GLY A 324 -8.60 -3.55 -1.85
N SER A 325 -8.65 -4.88 -2.08
CA SER A 325 -7.69 -5.60 -2.93
C SER A 325 -8.12 -5.71 -4.39
N HIS A 326 -9.42 -5.61 -4.65
CA HIS A 326 -10.10 -5.72 -5.94
C HIS A 326 -9.98 -7.08 -6.66
N ALA A 327 -9.28 -8.06 -6.08
CA ALA A 327 -9.20 -9.42 -6.62
C ALA A 327 -10.61 -10.00 -6.84
N ASN A 328 -10.76 -10.78 -7.91
CA ASN A 328 -12.05 -11.23 -8.42
C ASN A 328 -12.37 -12.68 -7.99
N TYR A 329 -13.63 -12.90 -7.59
CA TYR A 329 -14.11 -14.18 -7.06
C TYR A 329 -15.46 -14.58 -7.67
N SER A 330 -15.69 -15.88 -7.85
CA SER A 330 -16.95 -16.42 -8.39
C SER A 330 -18.08 -16.45 -7.35
N LYS A 331 -17.74 -16.34 -6.06
CA LYS A 331 -18.66 -16.52 -4.94
C LYS A 331 -18.33 -15.52 -3.83
N PRO A 332 -19.33 -15.09 -3.03
CA PRO A 332 -19.06 -14.26 -1.89
C PRO A 332 -18.46 -15.09 -0.76
N ASP A 333 -17.26 -14.75 -0.32
CA ASP A 333 -16.55 -15.49 0.73
C ASP A 333 -15.51 -14.62 1.45
N VAL A 334 -15.02 -15.13 2.58
CA VAL A 334 -13.81 -14.65 3.25
C VAL A 334 -12.67 -15.58 2.85
N ILE A 335 -11.94 -15.19 1.81
CA ILE A 335 -10.85 -15.99 1.27
C ILE A 335 -9.60 -15.75 2.10
N ARG A 336 -8.92 -16.85 2.43
CA ARG A 336 -7.57 -16.83 2.97
C ARG A 336 -6.63 -17.21 1.84
N SER A 337 -5.77 -16.31 1.39
CA SER A 337 -4.96 -16.55 0.19
C SER A 337 -4.03 -17.76 0.37
N PRO A 338 -4.17 -18.84 -0.44
CA PRO A 338 -3.40 -20.08 -0.24
C PRO A 338 -1.88 -19.91 -0.45
N SER A 339 -1.47 -19.00 -1.34
CA SER A 339 -0.06 -18.65 -1.57
C SER A 339 0.61 -18.01 -0.34
N MET A 340 -0.20 -17.53 0.61
CA MET A 340 0.23 -16.97 1.89
C MET A 340 0.26 -18.01 3.03
N TYR A 341 -0.03 -19.29 2.77
CA TYR A 341 0.09 -20.41 3.73
C TYR A 341 1.35 -21.25 3.58
N THR A 342 2.16 -21.01 2.55
CA THR A 342 3.57 -21.45 2.45
C THR A 342 4.62 -20.38 2.84
N PRO A 343 4.39 -19.50 3.85
CA PRO A 343 5.42 -18.57 4.27
C PRO A 343 6.51 -19.35 5.00
N GLY A 344 7.76 -19.13 4.60
CA GLY A 344 8.91 -19.54 5.41
C GLY A 344 8.80 -18.96 6.82
N ARG A 345 9.51 -19.54 7.79
CA ARG A 345 9.48 -19.11 9.20
C ARG A 345 9.64 -17.59 9.39
N LEU A 346 10.45 -16.95 8.54
CA LEU A 346 10.70 -15.51 8.57
C LEU A 346 9.46 -14.68 8.26
N GLN A 347 8.67 -15.06 7.25
CA GLN A 347 7.50 -14.29 6.84
C GLN A 347 6.36 -14.43 7.87
N ARG A 348 6.19 -15.61 8.48
CA ARG A 348 5.28 -15.79 9.63
C ARG A 348 5.68 -14.91 10.82
N PHE A 349 6.98 -14.87 11.12
CA PHE A 349 7.51 -14.02 12.18
C PHE A 349 7.27 -12.54 11.89
N LEU A 350 7.50 -12.07 10.65
CA LEU A 350 7.27 -10.68 10.27
C LEU A 350 5.78 -10.29 10.41
N PHE A 351 4.85 -11.14 9.99
CA PHE A 351 3.41 -10.87 10.17
C PHE A 351 2.96 -10.91 11.63
N TRP A 352 3.47 -11.87 12.40
CA TRP A 352 3.22 -11.91 13.84
C TRP A 352 3.78 -10.67 14.54
N PHE A 353 5.00 -10.27 14.19
CA PHE A 353 5.67 -9.12 14.77
C PHE A 353 4.93 -7.82 14.42
N ASP A 354 4.53 -7.64 13.17
CA ASP A 354 3.70 -6.52 12.70
C ASP A 354 2.35 -6.47 13.43
N GLY A 355 1.66 -7.61 13.58
CA GLY A 355 0.42 -7.70 14.35
C GLY A 355 0.59 -7.38 15.84
N LEU A 356 1.69 -7.84 16.46
CA LEU A 356 2.06 -7.53 17.84
C LEU A 356 2.34 -6.04 18.03
N VAL A 357 3.10 -5.45 17.10
CA VAL A 357 3.37 -4.01 17.08
C VAL A 357 2.07 -3.21 17.01
N HIS A 358 1.16 -3.57 16.10
CA HIS A 358 -0.10 -2.86 15.91
C HIS A 358 -1.01 -2.96 17.13
N TYR A 359 -1.04 -4.12 17.76
CA TYR A 359 -1.75 -4.33 19.03
C TYR A 359 -1.19 -3.45 20.15
N LEU A 360 0.14 -3.42 20.32
CA LEU A 360 0.79 -2.54 21.28
C LEU A 360 0.50 -1.07 20.96
N PHE A 361 0.57 -0.68 19.69
CA PHE A 361 0.22 0.67 19.24
C PHE A 361 -1.21 1.05 19.65
N LEU A 362 -2.22 0.20 19.43
CA LEU A 362 -3.62 0.47 19.80
C LEU A 362 -3.83 0.59 21.31
N LEU A 363 -3.09 -0.17 22.12
CA LEU A 363 -3.09 -0.04 23.57
C LEU A 363 -2.57 1.33 24.05
N PHE A 364 -1.62 1.91 23.31
CA PHE A 364 -0.94 3.16 23.66
C PHE A 364 -1.38 4.38 22.81
N ASN A 365 -2.33 4.21 21.87
CA ASN A 365 -2.84 5.27 21.00
C ASN A 365 -3.77 6.24 21.78
N PRO A 366 -3.69 7.58 21.57
CA PRO A 366 -4.56 8.56 22.22
C PRO A 366 -6.04 8.50 21.83
N ASN A 367 -6.44 7.78 20.77
CA ASN A 367 -7.85 7.63 20.41
C ASN A 367 -8.59 6.71 21.41
N GLN A 368 -9.30 7.32 22.35
CA GLN A 368 -10.07 6.66 23.41
C GLN A 368 -11.00 5.54 22.92
N LYS A 369 -11.58 5.68 21.73
CA LYS A 369 -12.53 4.70 21.16
C LYS A 369 -11.82 3.41 20.74
N ALA A 370 -10.68 3.52 20.08
CA ALA A 370 -9.88 2.36 19.65
C ALA A 370 -9.30 1.59 20.86
N ARG A 371 -8.83 2.31 21.89
CA ARG A 371 -8.32 1.72 23.14
C ARG A 371 -9.39 0.93 23.91
N GLN A 372 -10.62 1.47 24.02
CA GLN A 372 -11.71 0.78 24.71
C GLN A 372 -12.18 -0.48 23.98
N ILE A 373 -12.07 -0.53 22.66
CA ILE A 373 -12.37 -1.72 21.85
C ILE A 373 -11.34 -2.82 22.12
N ALA A 374 -10.04 -2.49 22.04
CA ALA A 374 -8.95 -3.43 22.32
C ALA A 374 -9.02 -4.02 23.75
N LEU A 375 -9.37 -3.19 24.75
CA LEU A 375 -9.51 -3.64 26.14
C LEU A 375 -10.74 -4.55 26.36
N LYS A 376 -11.86 -4.30 25.67
CA LYS A 376 -13.05 -5.16 25.75
C LYS A 376 -12.84 -6.52 25.11
N GLU A 377 -12.11 -6.58 23.99
CA GLU A 377 -11.75 -7.84 23.34
C GLU A 377 -10.79 -8.67 24.21
N LEU A 378 -9.84 -8.03 24.87
CA LEU A 378 -8.92 -8.70 25.80
C LEU A 378 -9.65 -9.30 27.01
N GLN A 379 -10.70 -8.65 27.49
CA GLN A 379 -11.56 -9.19 28.54
C GLN A 379 -12.45 -10.35 28.04
N ALA A 380 -12.82 -10.37 26.76
CA ALA A 380 -13.58 -11.46 26.15
C ALA A 380 -12.71 -12.70 25.88
N MET A 381 -11.40 -12.52 25.65
CA MET A 381 -10.45 -13.59 25.35
C MET A 381 -9.64 -14.01 26.58
N GLN A 382 -10.24 -14.80 27.47
CA GLN A 382 -9.50 -15.47 28.56
C GLN A 382 -8.66 -16.65 28.04
N THR A 383 -7.61 -16.40 27.25
CA THR A 383 -6.65 -17.45 26.86
C THR A 383 -5.20 -17.00 27.02
N ASN A 384 -4.36 -17.93 27.46
CA ASN A 384 -2.92 -17.72 27.66
C ASN A 384 -2.24 -17.39 26.32
N PHE A 385 -1.90 -16.12 26.12
CA PHE A 385 -1.35 -15.53 24.89
C PHE A 385 -0.01 -16.12 24.40
N LEU A 386 0.63 -16.97 25.22
CA LEU A 386 1.95 -17.57 24.96
C LEU A 386 1.88 -19.07 24.61
N ALA A 387 0.69 -19.68 24.58
CA ALA A 387 0.53 -21.09 24.21
C ALA A 387 0.36 -21.24 22.69
N GLU A 388 1.03 -22.24 22.10
CA GLU A 388 1.01 -22.55 20.65
C GLU A 388 -0.41 -22.96 20.17
N ASP A 389 -1.25 -23.38 21.11
CA ASP A 389 -2.64 -23.80 20.98
C ASP A 389 -3.65 -22.64 21.13
N ALA A 390 -3.22 -21.45 21.59
CA ALA A 390 -4.02 -20.23 21.53
C ALA A 390 -4.33 -19.79 20.09
N PHE A 391 -3.46 -20.18 19.13
CA PHE A 391 -3.63 -19.96 17.69
C PHE A 391 -4.85 -20.67 17.09
N VAL A 392 -5.31 -21.77 17.71
CA VAL A 392 -6.45 -22.55 17.20
C VAL A 392 -7.79 -22.02 17.72
N TYR A 393 -7.79 -21.31 18.86
CA TYR A 393 -9.00 -20.67 19.43
C TYR A 393 -9.16 -19.20 19.01
N LEU A 394 -8.10 -18.54 18.54
CA LEU A 394 -8.17 -17.28 17.78
C LEU A 394 -8.77 -17.46 16.36
N LYS A 395 -9.09 -18.69 15.98
CA LYS A 395 -9.37 -19.12 14.61
C LYS A 395 -10.79 -18.79 14.11
N ASP A 396 -11.73 -18.50 15.00
CA ASP A 396 -13.17 -18.50 14.67
C ASP A 396 -13.97 -17.24 15.03
N GLU A 397 -13.55 -16.38 15.97
CA GLU A 397 -14.42 -15.25 16.40
C GLU A 397 -13.77 -13.86 16.58
N ALA A 398 -12.49 -13.64 16.26
CA ALA A 398 -11.86 -12.32 16.42
C ALA A 398 -11.13 -11.86 15.16
N ASP A 399 -11.90 -11.29 14.26
CA ASP A 399 -11.41 -10.81 12.98
C ASP A 399 -10.91 -9.35 13.00
N HIS A 400 -10.77 -8.69 14.15
CA HIS A 400 -10.41 -7.27 14.21
C HIS A 400 -9.19 -7.00 15.11
N TYR A 401 -8.17 -6.42 14.49
CA TYR A 401 -7.03 -5.67 15.06
C TYR A 401 -6.00 -6.35 15.95
N ILE A 402 -6.11 -7.65 16.25
CA ILE A 402 -5.04 -8.39 16.91
C ILE A 402 -4.80 -9.69 16.15
N VAL A 403 -3.82 -9.67 15.25
CA VAL A 403 -3.26 -10.85 14.55
C VAL A 403 -4.31 -11.67 13.77
N SER A 404 -4.99 -11.06 12.79
CA SER A 404 -5.68 -11.85 11.76
C SER A 404 -4.70 -12.12 10.61
N LEU A 405 -4.65 -13.37 10.12
CA LEU A 405 -4.03 -13.68 8.84
C LEU A 405 -4.62 -12.77 7.74
N PRO A 406 -3.89 -12.44 6.67
CA PRO A 406 -4.42 -11.59 5.61
C PRO A 406 -5.64 -12.24 4.96
N LEU A 407 -6.76 -11.50 4.95
CA LEU A 407 -8.05 -11.95 4.43
C LEU A 407 -8.46 -11.11 3.23
N GLU A 408 -9.01 -11.77 2.22
CA GLU A 408 -9.69 -11.14 1.11
C GLU A 408 -11.19 -11.31 1.34
N ILE A 409 -11.91 -10.19 1.47
CA ILE A 409 -13.33 -10.20 1.82
C ILE A 409 -14.15 -9.82 0.59
N ALA A 410 -14.79 -10.79 -0.04
CA ALA A 410 -15.60 -10.59 -1.24
C ALA A 410 -17.11 -10.63 -0.91
N SER A 411 -17.59 -9.78 0.02
CA SER A 411 -18.94 -9.92 0.57
C SER A 411 -20.09 -9.65 -0.43
N GLY A 412 -19.88 -8.73 -1.37
CA GLY A 412 -20.89 -8.30 -2.35
C GLY A 412 -22.13 -7.60 -1.77
N ASP A 413 -22.10 -7.21 -0.49
CA ASP A 413 -23.22 -6.60 0.25
C ASP A 413 -23.39 -5.08 0.02
N GLY A 414 -22.56 -4.50 -0.85
CA GLY A 414 -22.48 -3.09 -1.15
C GLY A 414 -23.03 -2.70 -2.52
N LEU A 415 -22.19 -2.01 -3.30
CA LEU A 415 -22.56 -1.53 -4.63
C LEU A 415 -22.50 -2.67 -5.66
N ARG A 416 -23.38 -2.60 -6.65
CA ARG A 416 -23.42 -3.49 -7.80
C ARG A 416 -23.26 -2.65 -9.07
N VAL A 417 -22.35 -3.06 -9.95
CA VAL A 417 -22.02 -2.40 -11.22
C VAL A 417 -22.23 -3.38 -12.38
N GLY A 418 -22.82 -2.91 -13.48
CA GLY A 418 -23.12 -3.68 -14.69
C GLY A 418 -24.61 -3.81 -14.99
N PHE A 419 -25.01 -4.89 -15.68
CA PHE A 419 -26.39 -5.18 -16.10
C PHE A 419 -27.39 -5.10 -14.94
N GLN A 420 -28.43 -4.26 -15.00
CA GLN A 420 -29.41 -4.08 -13.92
C GLN A 420 -30.59 -5.07 -14.04
N GLY A 421 -30.57 -6.13 -13.22
CA GLY A 421 -31.60 -7.18 -13.17
C GLY A 421 -32.26 -7.32 -11.78
N ASP A 422 -32.76 -8.51 -11.43
CA ASP A 422 -33.21 -8.79 -10.05
C ASP A 422 -32.03 -9.14 -9.13
N ASN A 423 -31.61 -8.14 -8.36
CA ASN A 423 -30.42 -8.22 -7.52
C ASN A 423 -30.67 -8.95 -6.18
N LEU A 424 -31.92 -9.25 -5.81
CA LEU A 424 -32.26 -9.85 -4.51
C LEU A 424 -31.94 -11.35 -4.45
N LYS A 425 -31.84 -12.00 -5.61
CA LYS A 425 -31.59 -13.45 -5.74
C LYS A 425 -30.10 -13.80 -5.68
N GLU A 426 -29.24 -12.83 -5.97
CA GLU A 426 -27.78 -12.99 -5.91
C GLU A 426 -27.33 -13.10 -4.44
N ARG A 427 -26.47 -14.08 -4.15
CA ARG A 427 -25.97 -14.31 -2.78
C ARG A 427 -25.07 -13.16 -2.33
N VAL A 428 -25.20 -12.76 -1.07
CA VAL A 428 -24.27 -11.83 -0.43
C VAL A 428 -23.86 -12.39 0.91
N LEU A 429 -22.61 -12.20 1.28
CA LEU A 429 -22.14 -12.49 2.63
C LEU A 429 -22.41 -11.25 3.49
N LYS A 430 -23.22 -11.38 4.53
CA LYS A 430 -23.32 -10.33 5.55
C LYS A 430 -22.25 -10.59 6.60
N SER A 431 -21.50 -9.56 6.98
CA SER A 431 -20.53 -9.71 8.07
C SER A 431 -21.22 -10.08 9.38
N SER A 432 -20.77 -11.16 10.01
CA SER A 432 -21.22 -11.59 11.34
C SER A 432 -20.77 -10.63 12.45
N SER A 433 -19.66 -9.91 12.24
CA SER A 433 -19.09 -8.98 13.22
C SER A 433 -19.81 -7.63 13.26
N TYR A 434 -20.29 -7.24 14.45
CA TYR A 434 -20.84 -5.90 14.72
C TYR A 434 -19.81 -4.80 14.49
N LEU A 435 -18.54 -5.04 14.86
CA LEU A 435 -17.43 -4.10 14.61
C LEU A 435 -17.18 -3.92 13.11
N LYS A 436 -17.21 -4.98 12.30
CA LYS A 436 -17.14 -4.85 10.82
C LYS A 436 -18.29 -4.00 10.27
N ARG A 437 -19.49 -4.13 10.82
CA ARG A 437 -20.69 -3.37 10.40
C ARG A 437 -20.73 -1.91 10.88
N ILE A 438 -19.92 -1.56 11.88
CA ILE A 438 -19.85 -0.21 12.49
C ILE A 438 -18.55 0.51 12.10
N MET A 439 -17.43 -0.19 12.02
CA MET A 439 -16.16 0.31 11.48
C MET A 439 -16.17 0.35 9.94
N SER A 440 -17.17 -0.29 9.29
CA SER A 440 -17.54 -0.02 7.89
C SER A 440 -18.03 1.41 7.65
N ASP A 441 -18.25 2.24 8.67
CA ASP A 441 -18.55 3.67 8.53
C ASP A 441 -17.32 4.48 8.06
N ARG A 442 -16.53 3.89 7.17
CA ARG A 442 -15.62 4.62 6.31
C ARG A 442 -16.49 5.52 5.42
N GLY A 443 -16.14 6.80 5.30
CA GLY A 443 -16.70 7.62 4.24
C GLY A 443 -16.46 6.91 2.91
N VAL A 444 -17.55 6.60 2.19
CA VAL A 444 -17.54 5.99 0.86
C VAL A 444 -18.22 6.92 -0.12
N SER A 445 -17.67 7.01 -1.33
CA SER A 445 -18.23 7.79 -2.43
C SER A 445 -18.50 6.81 -3.56
N ARG A 446 -19.77 6.72 -3.98
CA ARG A 446 -20.22 5.71 -4.94
C ARG A 446 -20.50 6.36 -6.29
N PRO A 447 -20.17 5.67 -7.41
CA PRO A 447 -20.67 6.04 -8.73
C PRO A 447 -22.18 6.25 -8.70
N LYS A 448 -22.66 7.31 -9.35
CA LYS A 448 -24.10 7.60 -9.45
C LYS A 448 -24.76 6.68 -10.47
N VAL A 449 -24.04 6.40 -11.56
CA VAL A 449 -24.44 5.45 -12.60
C VAL A 449 -23.90 4.08 -12.24
N LYS A 450 -24.72 3.04 -12.40
CA LYS A 450 -24.35 1.65 -12.06
C LYS A 450 -24.03 0.83 -13.29
N GLU A 451 -24.42 1.28 -14.46
CA GLU A 451 -24.15 0.67 -15.75
C GLU A 451 -22.74 1.00 -16.24
N TRP A 452 -22.15 0.08 -16.99
CA TRP A 452 -20.81 0.26 -17.52
C TRP A 452 -20.75 1.33 -18.61
N ARG A 453 -19.70 2.15 -18.56
CA ARG A 453 -19.13 2.73 -19.76
C ARG A 453 -18.20 1.70 -20.38
N ARG A 454 -18.43 1.40 -21.65
CA ARG A 454 -17.72 0.36 -22.40
C ARG A 454 -16.67 1.02 -23.28
N VAL A 455 -15.42 0.58 -23.17
CA VAL A 455 -14.32 1.07 -24.02
C VAL A 455 -13.64 -0.12 -24.69
N LEU A 456 -13.67 -0.17 -26.01
CA LEU A 456 -12.99 -1.21 -26.78
C LEU A 456 -11.49 -0.88 -26.90
N LEU A 457 -10.62 -1.84 -26.58
CA LEU A 457 -9.16 -1.73 -26.75
C LEU A 457 -8.73 -2.09 -28.17
N ASN A 458 -9.41 -1.53 -29.16
CA ASN A 458 -9.08 -1.66 -30.57
C ASN A 458 -9.52 -0.39 -31.34
N PRO A 459 -8.58 0.49 -31.74
CA PRO A 459 -7.13 0.40 -31.52
C PRO A 459 -6.76 0.53 -30.03
N GLU A 460 -5.58 -0.01 -29.64
CA GLU A 460 -5.07 0.13 -28.27
C GLU A 460 -4.76 1.61 -27.96
N PRO A 461 -5.28 2.19 -26.85
CA PRO A 461 -4.87 3.51 -26.40
C PRO A 461 -3.37 3.56 -26.03
N ASP A 462 -2.75 4.73 -26.15
CA ASP A 462 -1.31 4.93 -25.94
C ASP A 462 -0.82 4.44 -24.56
N TRP A 463 -1.62 4.67 -23.51
CA TRP A 463 -1.28 4.24 -22.14
C TRP A 463 -1.15 2.72 -21.99
N VAL A 464 -1.70 1.91 -22.89
CA VAL A 464 -1.51 0.44 -22.89
C VAL A 464 -0.05 0.08 -23.16
N GLN A 465 0.70 0.92 -23.87
CA GLN A 465 2.12 0.69 -24.16
C GLN A 465 3.05 1.05 -23.00
N TYR A 466 2.54 1.70 -21.95
CA TYR A 466 3.34 2.13 -20.81
C TYR A 466 3.87 0.95 -20.00
N LYS A 467 5.21 0.82 -19.94
CA LYS A 467 5.91 -0.30 -19.27
C LYS A 467 6.27 -0.04 -17.81
N GLY A 468 6.08 1.19 -17.32
CA GLY A 468 6.40 1.57 -15.95
C GLY A 468 5.34 1.15 -14.93
N LEU A 469 5.51 1.62 -13.69
CA LEU A 469 4.59 1.35 -12.60
C LEU A 469 3.45 2.38 -12.55
N TRP A 470 2.24 1.90 -12.32
CA TRP A 470 1.06 2.70 -12.05
C TRP A 470 0.99 2.90 -10.54
N GLY A 471 1.67 3.91 -10.01
CA GLY A 471 1.80 4.16 -8.57
C GLY A 471 3.26 4.12 -8.09
N VAL A 472 3.52 4.72 -6.92
CA VAL A 472 4.86 4.91 -6.38
C VAL A 472 5.63 3.60 -6.22
N LYS A 473 6.95 3.64 -6.47
CA LYS A 473 7.87 2.54 -6.20
C LYS A 473 8.29 2.52 -4.73
N SER A 474 7.96 1.45 -4.02
CA SER A 474 8.41 1.17 -2.65
C SER A 474 9.62 0.23 -2.64
N LEU A 475 10.32 0.15 -1.51
CA LEU A 475 11.35 -0.87 -1.25
C LEU A 475 10.73 -2.26 -1.13
N LEU A 476 9.47 -2.34 -0.69
CA LEU A 476 8.68 -3.55 -0.67
C LEU A 476 7.94 -3.69 -2.00
N THR A 477 8.22 -4.78 -2.72
CA THR A 477 7.65 -5.06 -4.05
C THR A 477 6.12 -5.02 -4.03
N GLU A 478 5.49 -5.59 -2.99
CA GLU A 478 4.03 -5.63 -2.86
C GLU A 478 3.40 -4.25 -2.56
N GLU A 479 4.16 -3.29 -2.03
CA GLU A 479 3.66 -1.91 -1.80
C GLU A 479 3.90 -0.98 -2.99
N SER A 480 4.59 -1.47 -4.02
CA SER A 480 4.81 -0.70 -5.24
C SER A 480 3.59 -0.76 -6.14
N GLY A 481 3.28 0.34 -6.82
CA GLY A 481 2.24 0.37 -7.86
C GLY A 481 2.38 -0.78 -8.87
N PRO A 482 1.28 -1.40 -9.33
CA PRO A 482 1.33 -2.50 -10.27
C PRO A 482 1.79 -2.02 -11.64
N PRO A 483 2.37 -2.91 -12.47
CA PRO A 483 2.55 -2.59 -13.88
C PRO A 483 1.20 -2.63 -14.61
N GLY A 484 1.14 -2.03 -15.80
CA GLY A 484 -0.08 -1.99 -16.62
C GLY A 484 -0.61 -3.38 -17.04
N PRO A 485 -1.76 -3.41 -17.74
CA PRO A 485 -2.44 -4.67 -18.05
C PRO A 485 -1.69 -5.54 -19.05
N LYS A 486 -0.84 -4.94 -19.90
CA LYS A 486 -0.06 -5.61 -20.96
C LYS A 486 1.29 -6.15 -20.49
N TRP A 487 1.90 -5.51 -19.50
CA TRP A 487 3.33 -5.66 -19.19
C TRP A 487 3.56 -6.25 -17.79
N ASP A 488 4.57 -7.11 -17.66
CA ASP A 488 4.99 -7.69 -16.37
C ASP A 488 5.95 -6.78 -15.59
N ARG A 489 6.06 -6.99 -14.28
CA ARG A 489 7.05 -6.29 -13.46
C ARG A 489 8.45 -6.84 -13.75
N ILE A 490 9.45 -5.96 -13.82
CA ILE A 490 10.85 -6.34 -13.95
C ILE A 490 11.27 -7.18 -12.73
N LYS A 491 11.84 -8.35 -12.98
CA LYS A 491 12.46 -9.18 -11.94
C LYS A 491 13.94 -8.84 -11.83
N LYS A 492 14.53 -8.92 -10.62
CA LYS A 492 15.93 -8.54 -10.32
C LYS A 492 16.99 -9.13 -11.29
N ASN A 493 16.70 -10.21 -12.00
CA ASN A 493 17.62 -10.92 -12.91
C ASN A 493 17.12 -10.97 -14.37
N GLN A 494 16.23 -10.07 -14.80
CA GLN A 494 15.72 -10.03 -16.17
C GLN A 494 16.05 -8.69 -16.84
N SER A 495 16.46 -8.74 -18.11
CA SER A 495 16.61 -7.55 -18.96
C SER A 495 15.28 -7.23 -19.63
N GLY A 496 14.76 -6.03 -19.36
CA GLY A 496 13.53 -5.52 -19.95
C GLY A 496 12.25 -6.15 -19.41
N VAL A 497 11.12 -5.60 -19.88
CA VAL A 497 9.78 -6.02 -19.49
C VAL A 497 9.19 -6.97 -20.54
N LYS A 498 8.57 -8.06 -20.08
CA LYS A 498 7.86 -9.02 -20.93
C LYS A 498 6.37 -8.71 -20.94
N GLN A 499 5.70 -9.10 -22.03
CA GLN A 499 4.24 -9.08 -22.04
C GLN A 499 3.70 -10.18 -21.12
N ARG A 500 2.63 -9.86 -20.41
CA ARG A 500 1.96 -10.84 -19.55
C ARG A 500 1.42 -11.98 -20.41
N VAL A 501 1.49 -13.21 -19.91
CA VAL A 501 0.93 -14.40 -20.59
C VAL A 501 -0.56 -14.22 -20.85
N ARG A 502 -1.29 -13.67 -19.86
CA ARG A 502 -2.72 -13.34 -19.99
C ARG A 502 -3.05 -12.34 -21.11
N TRP A 503 -2.10 -11.48 -21.50
CA TRP A 503 -2.30 -10.54 -22.60
C TRP A 503 -1.92 -11.15 -23.95
N SER A 504 -0.74 -11.78 -24.01
CA SER A 504 -0.11 -12.25 -25.25
C SER A 504 -0.59 -13.63 -25.71
N LYS A 505 -0.92 -14.54 -24.78
CA LYS A 505 -1.33 -15.92 -25.03
C LYS A 505 -2.44 -16.37 -24.07
N PRO A 506 -3.61 -15.72 -24.07
CA PRO A 506 -4.66 -16.00 -23.10
C PRO A 506 -5.20 -17.44 -23.14
N LEU A 507 -5.19 -18.14 -24.29
CA LEU A 507 -5.57 -19.56 -24.32
C LEU A 507 -4.54 -20.46 -23.63
N SER A 508 -3.24 -20.16 -23.80
CA SER A 508 -2.17 -20.89 -23.10
C SER A 508 -2.28 -20.70 -21.59
N TRP A 509 -2.71 -19.52 -21.14
CA TRP A 509 -2.93 -19.24 -19.73
C TRP A 509 -4.13 -20.02 -19.17
N LEU A 510 -5.24 -20.12 -19.91
CA LEU A 510 -6.38 -20.98 -19.54
C LEU A 510 -5.91 -22.42 -19.30
N ALA A 511 -5.15 -22.98 -20.25
CA ALA A 511 -4.62 -24.34 -20.14
C ALA A 511 -3.61 -24.54 -18.99
N GLU A 512 -2.99 -23.46 -18.50
CA GLU A 512 -2.15 -23.49 -17.30
C GLU A 512 -3.01 -23.57 -16.04
N LEU A 513 -4.06 -22.74 -15.96
CA LEU A 513 -4.98 -22.71 -14.82
C LEU A 513 -5.77 -24.02 -14.68
N GLU A 514 -6.18 -24.66 -15.78
CA GLU A 514 -6.85 -25.97 -15.75
C GLU A 514 -5.99 -27.09 -15.14
N LYS A 515 -4.65 -26.96 -15.18
CA LYS A 515 -3.74 -27.94 -14.58
C LYS A 515 -3.57 -27.73 -13.08
N LEU A 516 -3.85 -26.52 -12.59
CA LEU A 516 -3.87 -26.23 -11.17
C LEU A 516 -5.16 -26.82 -10.60
N LYS A 517 -5.14 -28.12 -10.27
CA LYS A 517 -6.24 -28.76 -9.53
C LYS A 517 -6.46 -27.98 -8.23
N HIS A 518 -7.61 -27.33 -8.11
CA HIS A 518 -8.10 -26.71 -6.87
C HIS A 518 -8.85 -27.72 -6.02
#